data_AF-A0A7Y4Q8T9-F1
#
_entry.id   AF-A0A7Y4Q8T9-F1
#
_cell.length_a   1.000
_cell.length_b   1.000
_cell.length_c   1.000
_cell.angle_alpha   90.00
_cell.angle_beta   90.00
_cell.angle_gamma   90.00
#
_symmetry.space_group_name_H-M   'P 1'
#
loop_
_entity.id
_entity.type
_entity.pdbx_description
1 polymer ?
#
loop_
_entity_poly.entity_id
_entity_poly.type
_entity_poly.pdbx_seq_one_letter_code
_entity_poly.pdbx_strand_id
1 'polypeptide(L)'
;PIPVILTVQALNGLILPLITGFLILIVNDRNLMSENARHAGWYNIILLLILGSVLLIVLNNIDKTVVTAFGLSSNHFSLVAAVSVLTTGYVGFLLYRK
;
A
#
# COMPACT_ATOMS: atom_id res chain seq x y z
N PRO A 1 -11.54 -4.87 24.71
CA PRO A 1 -11.83 -4.86 23.26
C PRO A 1 -12.05 -6.28 22.74
N ILE A 2 -13.20 -6.55 22.13
CA ILE A 2 -13.52 -7.88 21.60
C ILE A 2 -12.53 -8.18 20.46
N PRO A 3 -11.86 -9.35 20.42
CA PRO A 3 -10.86 -9.70 19.39
C PRO A 3 -11.34 -9.45 17.96
N VAL A 4 -12.64 -9.62 17.71
CA VAL A 4 -13.29 -9.41 16.42
C VAL A 4 -13.12 -7.98 15.88
N ILE A 5 -13.17 -6.96 16.75
CA ILE A 5 -13.05 -5.55 16.35
C ILE A 5 -11.65 -5.25 15.83
N LEU A 6 -10.62 -5.82 16.46
CA LEU A 6 -9.23 -5.69 16.04
C LEU A 6 -9.00 -6.34 14.67
N THR A 7 -9.61 -7.50 14.44
CA THR A 7 -9.54 -8.19 13.14
C THR A 7 -10.21 -7.37 12.03
N VAL A 8 -11.39 -6.80 12.28
CA VAL A 8 -12.07 -5.92 11.31
C VAL A 8 -11.27 -4.66 11.03
N GLN A 9 -10.60 -4.10 12.05
CA GLN A 9 -9.75 -2.92 11.88
C GLN A 9 -8.51 -3.20 11.05
N ALA A 10 -7.86 -4.35 11.25
CA ALA A 10 -6.76 -4.81 10.40
C ALA A 10 -7.23 -5.03 8.95
N LEU A 11 -8.42 -5.61 8.77
CA LEU A 11 -9.01 -5.83 7.44
C LEU A 11 -9.34 -4.50 6.73
N ASN A 12 -9.97 -3.56 7.43
CA ASN A 12 -10.28 -2.23 6.91
C ASN A 12 -9.02 -1.43 6.57
N GLY A 13 -7.95 -1.59 7.37
CA GLY A 13 -6.64 -1.06 7.04
C GLY A 13 -6.12 -1.64 5.72
N LEU A 14 -6.25 -2.95 5.51
CA LEU A 14 -5.71 -3.63 4.33
C LEU A 14 -6.47 -3.34 3.03
N ILE A 15 -7.78 -3.07 3.08
CA ILE A 15 -8.62 -2.87 1.89
C ILE A 15 -8.14 -1.67 1.05
N LEU A 16 -7.75 -0.56 1.69
CA LEU A 16 -7.36 0.67 1.00
C LEU A 16 -6.15 0.48 0.05
N PRO A 17 -4.97 -0.01 0.50
CA PRO A 17 -3.80 -0.22 -0.36
C PRO A 17 -4.04 -1.28 -1.42
N LEU A 18 -4.90 -2.26 -1.13
CA LEU A 18 -5.26 -3.32 -2.07
C LEU A 18 -6.02 -2.72 -3.27
N ILE A 19 -7.01 -1.87 -3.00
CA ILE A 19 -7.75 -1.12 -4.04
C ILE A 19 -6.83 -0.12 -4.74
N THR A 20 -6.01 0.64 -4.00
CA THR A 20 -5.06 1.60 -4.59
C THR A 20 -4.07 0.91 -5.53
N GLY A 21 -3.50 -0.24 -5.14
CA GLY A 21 -2.60 -1.02 -5.98
C GLY A 21 -3.29 -1.56 -7.23
N PHE A 22 -4.54 -2.04 -7.09
CA PHE A 22 -5.34 -2.48 -8.24
C PHE A 22 -5.64 -1.34 -9.21
N LEU A 23 -6.03 -0.17 -8.71
CA LEU A 23 -6.29 1.00 -9.55
C LEU A 23 -5.04 1.44 -10.30
N ILE A 24 -3.87 1.42 -9.66
CA ILE A 24 -2.60 1.76 -10.29
C ILE A 24 -2.26 0.77 -11.41
N LEU A 25 -2.48 -0.54 -11.20
CA LEU A 25 -2.27 -1.55 -12.22
C LEU A 25 -3.22 -1.37 -13.41
N ILE A 26 -4.50 -1.11 -13.17
CA ILE A 26 -5.52 -0.92 -14.21
C ILE A 26 -5.24 0.36 -15.01
N VAL A 27 -4.98 1.47 -14.33
CA VAL A 27 -4.70 2.78 -14.95
C VAL A 27 -3.41 2.76 -15.78
N ASN A 28 -2.45 1.89 -15.45
CA ASN A 28 -1.21 1.73 -16.20
C ASN A 28 -1.25 0.57 -17.22
N ASP A 29 -2.37 -0.16 -17.36
CA ASP A 29 -2.47 -1.25 -18.32
C ASP A 29 -2.77 -0.75 -19.74
N ARG A 30 -1.82 -0.96 -20.65
CA ARG A 30 -1.91 -0.58 -22.07
C ARG A 30 -3.00 -1.34 -22.85
N ASN A 31 -3.47 -2.49 -22.36
CA ASN A 31 -4.58 -3.23 -22.97
C ASN A 31 -5.95 -2.65 -22.58
N LEU A 32 -6.05 -1.95 -21.45
CA LEU A 32 -7.31 -1.43 -20.92
C LEU A 32 -7.50 0.06 -21.22
N MET A 33 -6.42 0.83 -21.38
CA MET A 33 -6.48 2.27 -21.58
C MET A 33 -5.81 2.73 -22.89
N SER A 34 -6.58 3.44 -23.73
CA SER A 34 -6.14 4.02 -25.02
C SER A 34 -4.95 4.97 -24.83
N GLU A 35 -3.99 4.97 -25.77
CA GLU A 35 -2.78 5.81 -25.71
C GLU A 35 -3.06 7.32 -25.56
N ASN A 36 -4.23 7.78 -26.00
CA ASN A 36 -4.65 9.19 -25.87
C ASN A 36 -5.21 9.54 -24.47
N ALA A 37 -5.58 8.54 -23.66
CA ALA A 37 -5.99 8.69 -22.26
C ALA A 37 -4.87 8.33 -21.28
N ARG A 38 -3.68 7.98 -21.80
CA ARG A 38 -2.54 7.58 -20.98
C ARG A 38 -2.02 8.80 -20.23
N HIS A 39 -2.14 8.76 -18.91
CA HIS A 39 -1.68 9.86 -18.07
C HIS A 39 -0.16 10.07 -18.25
N ALA A 40 0.26 11.34 -18.23
CA ALA A 40 1.66 11.72 -18.33
C ALA A 40 2.49 11.03 -17.23
N GLY A 41 3.77 10.75 -17.46
CA GLY A 41 4.64 10.05 -16.50
C GLY A 41 4.70 10.68 -15.10
N TRP A 42 4.35 11.97 -14.97
CA TRP A 42 4.17 12.65 -13.68
C TRP A 42 3.00 12.11 -12.84
N TYR A 43 1.93 11.65 -13.49
CA TYR A 43 0.78 11.05 -12.81
C TYR A 43 1.16 9.73 -12.14
N ASN A 44 2.07 8.97 -12.74
CA ASN A 44 2.61 7.75 -12.12
C ASN A 44 3.41 8.08 -10.84
N ILE A 45 4.08 9.23 -10.77
CA ILE A 45 4.78 9.68 -9.55
C ILE A 45 3.77 9.97 -8.44
N ILE A 46 2.67 10.66 -8.75
CA ILE A 46 1.60 10.95 -7.78
C ILE A 46 0.94 9.65 -7.30
N LEU A 47 0.63 8.74 -8.21
CA LEU A 47 0.06 7.42 -7.88
C LEU A 47 0.99 6.59 -6.98
N LEU A 48 2.29 6.59 -7.26
CA LEU A 48 3.29 5.93 -6.41
C LEU A 48 3.39 6.58 -5.03
N LEU A 49 3.32 7.91 -4.94
CA LEU A 49 3.29 8.62 -3.66
C LEU A 49 2.05 8.29 -2.83
N ILE A 50 0.88 8.22 -3.47
CA ILE A 50 -0.37 7.82 -2.83
C ILE A 50 -0.24 6.38 -2.34
N LEU A 51 0.22 5.44 -3.18
CA LEU A 51 0.42 4.04 -2.79
C LEU A 51 1.39 3.90 -1.61
N GLY A 52 2.53 4.59 -1.65
CA GLY A 52 3.52 4.54 -0.58
C GLY A 52 3.00 5.11 0.73
N SER A 53 2.25 6.22 0.67
CA SER A 53 1.63 6.82 1.85
C SER A 53 0.56 5.92 2.46
N VAL A 54 -0.29 5.31 1.63
CA VAL A 54 -1.33 4.38 2.08
C VAL A 54 -0.69 3.11 2.68
N LEU A 55 0.34 2.54 2.06
CA LEU A 55 1.07 1.40 2.60
C LEU A 55 1.71 1.70 3.96
N LEU A 56 2.34 2.87 4.11
CA LEU A 56 2.93 3.30 5.38
C LEU A 56 1.88 3.40 6.50
N ILE A 57 0.73 4.01 6.21
CA ILE A 57 -0.37 4.14 7.18
C ILE A 57 -0.88 2.76 7.59
N VAL A 58 -1.02 1.85 6.63
CA VAL A 58 -1.62 0.54 6.87
C VAL A 58 -0.70 -0.40 7.59
N LEU A 59 0.56 -0.51 7.17
CA LEU A 59 1.53 -1.38 7.83
C LEU A 59 1.79 -0.90 9.28
N ASN A 60 1.76 0.40 9.54
CA ASN A 60 1.85 0.95 10.90
C ASN A 60 0.61 0.58 11.75
N ASN A 61 -0.59 0.65 11.18
CA ASN A 61 -1.80 0.24 11.88
C ASN A 61 -1.85 -1.27 12.14
N ILE A 62 -1.42 -2.11 11.18
CA ILE A 62 -1.34 -3.56 11.36
C ILE A 62 -0.33 -3.91 12.46
N ASP A 63 0.86 -3.29 12.45
CA ASP A 63 1.88 -3.49 13.48
C ASP A 63 1.35 -3.18 14.88
N LYS A 64 0.66 -2.04 15.04
CA LYS A 64 -0.01 -1.68 16.31
C LYS A 64 -1.07 -2.69 16.73
N THR A 65 -1.89 -3.18 15.80
CA THR A 65 -2.92 -4.19 16.09
C THR A 65 -2.30 -5.52 16.50
N VAL A 66 -1.25 -5.97 15.83
CA VAL A 66 -0.52 -7.22 16.13
C VAL A 66 0.17 -7.11 17.49
N VAL A 67 0.90 -6.01 17.74
CA VAL A 67 1.53 -5.72 19.04
C VAL A 67 0.51 -5.75 20.18
N THR A 68 -0.65 -5.13 19.98
CA THR A 68 -1.73 -5.08 20.99
C THR A 68 -2.40 -6.44 21.18
N ALA A 69 -2.55 -7.24 20.11
CA ALA A 69 -3.19 -8.56 20.16
C ALA A 69 -2.29 -9.63 20.82
N PHE A 70 -0.97 -9.55 20.62
CA PHE A 70 0.00 -10.52 21.14
C PHE A 70 0.73 -10.04 22.41
N GLY A 71 0.48 -8.81 22.88
CA GLY A 71 1.13 -8.26 24.08
C GLY A 71 2.65 -8.07 23.94
N LEU A 72 3.15 -7.90 22.71
CA LEU A 72 4.58 -7.85 22.40
C LEU A 72 5.16 -6.45 22.64
N SER A 73 6.14 -6.32 23.54
CA SER A 73 6.87 -5.08 23.79
C SER A 73 8.02 -4.89 22.79
N SER A 74 7.74 -4.43 21.57
CA SER A 74 8.77 -3.88 20.66
C SER A 74 8.18 -3.10 19.50
N ASN A 75 8.66 -1.86 19.33
CA ASN A 75 8.30 -0.96 18.23
C ASN A 75 9.07 -1.38 16.96
N HIS A 76 8.47 -2.21 16.07
CA HIS A 76 9.09 -2.64 14.82
C HIS A 76 8.86 -1.65 13.66
N PHE A 77 8.72 -0.36 13.98
CA PHE A 77 8.45 0.72 13.01
C PHE A 77 9.49 0.77 11.86
N SER A 78 10.75 0.44 12.15
CA SER A 78 11.81 0.41 11.12
C SER A 78 11.58 -0.69 10.09
N LEU A 79 11.09 -1.86 10.50
CA LEU A 79 10.80 -3.00 9.63
C LEU A 79 9.58 -2.71 8.75
N VAL A 80 8.54 -2.13 9.34
CA VAL A 80 7.33 -1.64 8.66
C VAL A 80 7.68 -0.60 7.58
N ALA A 81 8.50 0.40 7.93
CA ALA A 81 8.93 1.42 7.00
C ALA A 81 9.77 0.83 5.85
N ALA A 82 10.69 -0.09 6.14
CA ALA A 82 11.51 -0.76 5.13
C ALA A 82 10.66 -1.55 4.13
N VAL A 83 9.69 -2.34 4.60
CA VAL A 83 8.80 -3.12 3.74
C VAL A 83 7.91 -2.21 2.86
N SER A 84 7.42 -1.10 3.42
CA SER A 84 6.61 -0.10 2.68
C SER A 84 7.39 0.54 1.53
N VAL A 85 8.65 0.93 1.80
CA VAL A 85 9.52 1.56 0.80
C VAL A 85 9.94 0.55 -0.26
N LEU A 86 10.28 -0.69 0.12
CA LEU A 86 10.68 -1.74 -0.82
C LEU A 86 9.54 -2.12 -1.76
N THR A 87 8.32 -2.29 -1.24
CA THR A 87 7.14 -2.64 -2.06
C THR A 87 6.76 -1.50 -3.01
N THR A 88 6.79 -0.25 -2.53
CA THR A 88 6.52 0.92 -3.38
C THR A 88 7.59 1.09 -4.46
N GLY A 89 8.87 0.90 -4.11
CA GLY A 89 9.98 0.92 -5.06
C GLY A 89 9.89 -0.20 -6.10
N TYR A 90 9.51 -1.41 -5.69
CA TYR A 90 9.30 -2.55 -6.60
C TYR A 90 8.15 -2.30 -7.58
N VAL A 91 7.02 -1.80 -7.10
CA VAL A 91 5.87 -1.43 -7.96
C VAL A 91 6.27 -0.31 -8.93
N GLY A 92 7.02 0.70 -8.46
CA GLY A 92 7.57 1.76 -9.32
C GLY A 92 8.50 1.21 -10.40
N PHE A 93 9.42 0.32 -10.06
CA PHE A 93 10.30 -0.35 -11.02
C PHE A 93 9.52 -1.18 -12.05
N LEU A 94 8.49 -1.91 -11.62
CA LEU A 94 7.64 -2.72 -12.49
C LEU A 94 6.81 -1.86 -13.46
N LEU A 95 6.39 -0.67 -13.02
CA LEU A 95 5.72 0.34 -13.82
C LEU A 95 6.65 0.94 -14.89
N TYR A 96 7.88 1.30 -14.53
CA TYR A 96 8.86 1.89 -15.46
C TYR A 96 9.45 0.90 -16.46
N ARG A 97 9.37 -0.41 -16.17
CA ARG A 97 9.85 -1.46 -17.07
C ARG A 97 8.82 -1.84 -18.16
N LYS A 98 7.54 -1.47 -18.01
CA LYS A 98 6.47 -1.70 -19.00
C LYS A 98 6.22 -0.47 -19.87
#